data_AF-A0AAT9FLU4-F1
#
_entry.id   AF-A0AAT9FLU4-F1
#
_cell.length_a   1.000
_cell.length_b   1.000
_cell.length_c   1.000
_cell.angle_alpha   90.00
_cell.angle_beta   90.00
_cell.angle_gamma   90.00
#
_symmetry.space_group_name_H-M   'P 1'
#
loop_
_entity.id
_entity.type
_entity.pdbx_description
1 polymer ?
#
loop_
_entity_poly.entity_id
_entity_poly.type
_entity_poly.pdbx_seq_one_letter_code
_entity_poly.pdbx_strand_id
1 'polypeptide(L)'
;MKLKNILFASGILVSISQLNAANVLLNGDFEAGLTGSHNYNIPTEIGNLNYGPPNFGSTMPTGWTRSVVGAGAGGRGWVVTDLGEPTTAFASGDYAYRLDGATNNGVDSIIQSGIGLTSGQIVTLSFDAFLDGNAGTNEVLARLTGPVTIDLLGAGTLLTRDGSSEPVTSASFAITTSGTYTFEIYADQSTTSNHIIVDNLVLNAVPEPSSTALLGIGGLALILRRRK
;
A
#
# COMPACT_ATOMS: atom_id res chain seq x y z
N MET A 1 37.20 59.31 -17.58
CA MET A 1 37.27 57.85 -17.81
C MET A 1 36.09 57.22 -17.07
N LYS A 2 35.07 56.72 -17.77
CA LYS A 2 33.80 56.25 -17.17
C LYS A 2 33.88 54.74 -16.92
N LEU A 3 33.98 54.30 -15.67
CA LEU A 3 33.84 52.89 -15.30
C LEU A 3 32.36 52.50 -15.39
N LYS A 4 32.04 51.54 -16.28
CA LYS A 4 30.73 50.92 -16.39
C LYS A 4 30.61 49.83 -15.32
N ASN A 5 29.73 50.01 -14.35
CA ASN A 5 29.36 48.99 -13.37
C ASN A 5 28.53 47.91 -14.08
N ILE A 6 29.12 46.74 -14.32
CA ILE A 6 28.42 45.56 -14.79
C ILE A 6 27.86 44.85 -13.55
N LEU A 7 26.56 45.05 -13.29
CA LEU A 7 25.82 44.32 -12.27
C LEU A 7 25.50 42.92 -12.83
N PHE A 8 26.29 41.92 -12.49
CA PHE A 8 25.94 40.52 -12.75
C PHE A 8 24.91 40.07 -11.71
N ALA A 9 23.62 40.21 -12.04
CA ALA A 9 22.54 39.56 -11.32
C ALA A 9 22.59 38.05 -11.58
N SER A 10 23.40 37.32 -10.82
CA SER A 10 23.38 35.86 -10.81
C SER A 10 22.18 35.42 -9.98
N GLY A 11 21.02 35.29 -10.63
CA GLY A 11 19.85 34.65 -10.05
C GLY A 11 20.16 33.17 -9.81
N ILE A 12 20.48 32.80 -8.58
CA ILE A 12 20.60 31.41 -8.17
C ILE A 12 19.19 30.84 -8.10
N LEU A 13 18.79 30.09 -9.13
CA LEU A 13 17.63 29.20 -9.09
C LEU A 13 17.95 28.09 -8.09
N VAL A 14 17.43 28.21 -6.87
CA VAL A 14 17.40 27.10 -5.93
C VAL A 14 16.32 26.15 -6.42
N SER A 15 16.72 25.12 -7.17
CA SER A 15 15.86 24.00 -7.48
C SER A 15 15.58 23.27 -6.16
N ILE A 16 14.42 23.53 -5.57
CA ILE A 16 13.89 22.74 -4.47
C ILE A 16 13.66 21.35 -5.07
N SER A 17 14.53 20.39 -4.76
CA SER A 17 14.27 19.00 -5.08
C SER A 17 12.99 18.60 -4.35
N GLN A 18 11.91 18.41 -5.09
CA GLN A 18 10.71 17.81 -4.52
C GLN A 18 11.12 16.43 -3.98
N LEU A 19 10.94 16.25 -2.67
CA LEU A 19 11.06 14.95 -2.05
C LEU A 19 9.89 14.13 -2.59
N ASN A 20 10.16 13.31 -3.60
CA ASN A 20 9.14 12.42 -4.14
C ASN A 20 8.83 11.33 -3.09
N ALA A 21 7.55 11.14 -2.82
CA ALA A 21 7.09 9.97 -2.12
C ALA A 21 7.54 8.72 -2.88
N ALA A 22 8.10 7.74 -2.18
CA ALA A 22 8.41 6.44 -2.78
C ALA A 22 7.41 5.41 -2.24
N ASN A 23 6.79 4.64 -3.14
CA ASN A 23 6.09 3.43 -2.74
C ASN A 23 7.14 2.44 -2.22
N VAL A 24 7.02 2.03 -0.95
CA VAL A 24 7.93 1.08 -0.32
C VAL A 24 7.43 -0.37 -0.39
N LEU A 25 6.20 -0.59 -0.88
CA LEU A 25 5.69 -1.93 -1.14
C LEU A 25 6.13 -2.40 -2.53
N LEU A 26 6.50 -3.67 -2.62
CA LEU A 26 6.76 -4.39 -3.85
C LEU A 26 5.48 -5.08 -4.32
N ASN A 27 5.21 -5.04 -5.64
CA ASN A 27 4.13 -5.81 -6.27
C ASN A 27 2.76 -5.63 -5.57
N GLY A 28 2.41 -4.38 -5.27
CA GLY A 28 1.15 -4.05 -4.59
C GLY A 28 -0.08 -4.14 -5.50
N ASP A 29 0.15 -4.16 -6.81
CA ASP A 29 -0.78 -4.50 -7.90
C ASP A 29 -0.91 -6.00 -8.12
N PHE A 30 -0.13 -6.83 -7.41
CA PHE A 30 -0.20 -8.30 -7.44
C PHE A 30 0.08 -9.00 -8.78
N GLU A 31 0.45 -8.28 -9.84
CA GLU A 31 0.65 -8.85 -11.17
C GLU A 31 1.89 -9.76 -11.32
N ALA A 32 2.86 -9.69 -10.39
CA ALA A 32 4.07 -10.49 -10.46
C ALA A 32 3.97 -11.83 -9.72
N GLY A 33 4.43 -12.92 -10.36
CA GLY A 33 4.58 -14.25 -9.74
C GLY A 33 3.35 -15.15 -9.82
N LEU A 34 2.31 -14.71 -10.52
CA LEU A 34 1.08 -15.47 -10.72
C LEU A 34 0.97 -15.88 -12.20
N THR A 35 0.59 -17.13 -12.46
CA THR A 35 0.40 -17.63 -13.83
C THR A 35 -0.79 -18.59 -13.92
N GLY A 36 -1.87 -18.18 -14.61
CA GLY A 36 -3.04 -19.02 -14.91
C GLY A 36 -4.27 -18.68 -14.07
N SER A 37 -5.29 -19.53 -14.12
CA SER A 37 -6.56 -19.31 -13.43
C SER A 37 -7.32 -20.60 -13.13
N HIS A 38 -8.33 -20.51 -12.24
CA HIS A 38 -9.36 -21.52 -12.04
C HIS A 38 -10.68 -21.11 -12.66
N ASN A 39 -11.42 -22.08 -13.20
CA ASN A 39 -12.78 -21.87 -13.73
C ASN A 39 -13.85 -21.79 -12.63
N TYR A 40 -13.50 -21.31 -11.44
CA TYR A 40 -14.46 -21.15 -10.35
C TYR A 40 -14.81 -19.68 -10.19
N ASN A 41 -16.02 -19.35 -10.64
CA ASN A 41 -16.52 -17.99 -10.64
C ASN A 41 -16.78 -17.49 -9.22
N ILE A 42 -16.40 -16.24 -8.98
CA ILE A 42 -16.65 -15.50 -7.76
C ILE A 42 -17.55 -14.32 -8.15
N PRO A 43 -18.84 -14.34 -7.77
CA PRO A 43 -19.64 -13.13 -7.91
C PRO A 43 -19.08 -12.08 -6.95
N THR A 44 -18.78 -10.90 -7.47
CA THR A 44 -18.39 -9.71 -6.71
C THR A 44 -19.39 -8.60 -6.97
N GLU A 45 -19.22 -7.47 -6.31
CA GLU A 45 -20.04 -6.31 -6.60
C GLU A 45 -19.70 -5.63 -7.94
N ILE A 46 -18.47 -5.77 -8.42
CA ILE A 46 -18.02 -5.19 -9.70
C ILE A 46 -18.15 -6.14 -10.89
N GLY A 47 -18.65 -7.37 -10.69
CA GLY A 47 -18.83 -8.36 -11.74
C GLY A 47 -18.47 -9.78 -11.31
N ASN A 48 -18.29 -10.66 -12.27
CA ASN A 48 -17.84 -12.03 -12.01
C ASN A 48 -16.33 -12.12 -12.20
N LEU A 49 -15.63 -12.55 -11.17
CA LEU A 49 -14.20 -12.85 -11.19
C LEU A 49 -13.98 -14.37 -11.15
N ASN A 50 -12.72 -14.77 -11.20
CA ASN A 50 -12.26 -16.14 -11.04
C ASN A 50 -11.21 -16.22 -9.93
N TYR A 51 -11.02 -17.39 -9.34
CA TYR A 51 -9.84 -17.59 -8.48
C TYR A 51 -8.56 -17.74 -9.33
N GLY A 52 -7.46 -17.18 -8.84
CA GLY A 52 -6.12 -17.26 -9.43
C GLY A 52 -5.39 -18.60 -9.18
N PRO A 53 -4.21 -18.80 -9.80
CA PRO A 53 -3.62 -20.11 -10.12
C PRO A 53 -2.95 -20.88 -8.96
N PRO A 54 -2.47 -22.12 -9.20
CA PRO A 54 -3.13 -23.25 -9.87
C PRO A 54 -3.79 -24.19 -8.85
N ASN A 55 -3.60 -23.93 -7.55
CA ASN A 55 -4.38 -24.53 -6.47
C ASN A 55 -4.85 -23.41 -5.55
N PHE A 56 -6.07 -23.57 -5.09
CA PHE A 56 -6.73 -22.72 -4.13
C PHE A 56 -5.79 -22.28 -2.98
N GLY A 57 -5.37 -21.02 -3.01
CA GLY A 57 -4.50 -20.38 -2.01
C GLY A 57 -3.10 -20.96 -1.83
N SER A 58 -2.54 -21.55 -2.89
CA SER A 58 -1.20 -22.14 -2.88
C SER A 58 -0.10 -21.21 -3.38
N THR A 59 -0.43 -20.28 -4.27
CA THR A 59 0.55 -19.38 -4.91
C THR A 59 0.32 -17.97 -4.41
N MET A 60 1.37 -17.35 -3.88
CA MET A 60 1.35 -15.96 -3.43
C MET A 60 1.92 -15.05 -4.51
N PRO A 61 1.42 -13.81 -4.65
CA PRO A 61 2.10 -12.79 -5.44
C PRO A 61 3.54 -12.61 -4.97
N THR A 62 4.46 -12.36 -5.90
CA THR A 62 5.89 -12.18 -5.59
C THR A 62 6.07 -11.10 -4.53
N GLY A 63 6.90 -11.37 -3.52
CA GLY A 63 7.17 -10.42 -2.44
C GLY A 63 6.15 -10.39 -1.31
N TRP A 64 5.06 -11.17 -1.43
CA TRP A 64 4.05 -11.30 -0.38
C TRP A 64 4.12 -12.66 0.28
N THR A 65 3.84 -12.67 1.58
CA THR A 65 3.64 -13.90 2.33
C THR A 65 2.30 -13.85 3.02
N ARG A 66 1.65 -15.00 3.11
CA ARG A 66 0.39 -15.12 3.86
C ARG A 66 0.70 -15.19 5.35
N SER A 67 -0.09 -14.50 6.15
CA SER A 67 -0.17 -14.72 7.58
C SER A 67 -1.61 -15.07 7.93
N VAL A 68 -1.76 -15.94 8.92
CA VAL A 68 -3.05 -16.48 9.33
C VAL A 68 -3.13 -16.40 10.84
N VAL A 69 -4.11 -15.68 11.36
CA VAL A 69 -4.30 -15.50 12.80
C VAL A 69 -5.62 -16.14 13.21
N GLY A 70 -5.57 -17.15 14.09
CA GLY A 70 -6.74 -17.81 14.67
C GLY A 70 -6.77 -19.34 14.53
N ALA A 71 -7.48 -20.00 15.44
CA ALA A 71 -7.67 -21.46 15.42
C ALA A 71 -8.68 -21.88 14.34
N GLY A 72 -8.36 -22.96 13.59
CA GLY A 72 -9.22 -23.48 12.50
C GLY A 72 -8.94 -22.89 11.12
N ALA A 73 -7.98 -21.97 11.03
CA ALA A 73 -7.70 -21.25 9.82
C ALA A 73 -6.91 -22.10 8.82
N GLY A 74 -7.63 -22.65 7.83
CA GLY A 74 -7.04 -23.28 6.65
C GLY A 74 -6.23 -22.31 5.77
N GLY A 75 -6.08 -21.04 6.18
CA GLY A 75 -5.28 -20.02 5.51
C GLY A 75 -5.72 -19.87 4.07
N ARG A 76 -6.87 -19.22 3.84
CA ARG A 76 -7.47 -19.14 2.53
C ARG A 76 -7.00 -17.87 1.83
N GLY A 77 -5.68 -17.83 1.56
CA GLY A 77 -5.09 -16.72 0.83
C GLY A 77 -5.48 -16.76 -0.63
N TRP A 78 -6.51 -16.03 -1.03
CA TRP A 78 -7.06 -16.10 -2.38
C TRP A 78 -6.47 -15.03 -3.28
N VAL A 79 -5.89 -15.43 -4.40
CA VAL A 79 -5.74 -14.53 -5.54
C VAL A 79 -7.04 -14.62 -6.33
N VAL A 80 -7.52 -13.50 -6.84
CA VAL A 80 -8.61 -13.45 -7.83
C VAL A 80 -8.08 -12.88 -9.13
N THR A 81 -8.75 -13.22 -10.23
CA THR A 81 -8.40 -12.76 -11.57
C THR A 81 -9.65 -12.52 -12.41
N ASP A 82 -9.60 -11.53 -13.29
CA ASP A 82 -10.63 -11.26 -14.29
C ASP A 82 -10.36 -11.99 -15.61
N LEU A 83 -9.29 -12.80 -15.68
CA LEU A 83 -8.81 -13.52 -16.87
C LEU A 83 -8.34 -12.61 -18.01
N GLY A 84 -8.03 -11.34 -17.73
CA GLY A 84 -7.75 -10.35 -18.77
C GLY A 84 -8.98 -10.02 -19.61
N GLU A 85 -10.19 -10.26 -19.09
CA GLU A 85 -11.41 -9.78 -19.72
C GLU A 85 -11.37 -8.24 -19.75
N PRO A 86 -11.66 -7.59 -20.89
CA PRO A 86 -11.54 -6.15 -21.06
C PRO A 86 -12.53 -5.34 -20.21
N THR A 87 -13.35 -6.00 -19.39
CA THR A 87 -14.32 -5.39 -18.49
C THR A 87 -13.63 -4.95 -17.20
N THR A 88 -12.98 -3.78 -17.23
CA THR A 88 -12.74 -2.76 -16.16
C THR A 88 -12.67 -3.17 -14.67
N ALA A 89 -12.50 -4.43 -14.30
CA ALA A 89 -12.72 -4.88 -12.94
C ALA A 89 -11.55 -4.48 -12.05
N PHE A 90 -10.32 -4.59 -12.56
CA PHE A 90 -9.14 -4.12 -11.86
C PHE A 90 -8.56 -2.88 -12.53
N ALA A 91 -8.08 -1.95 -11.72
CA ALA A 91 -7.43 -0.75 -12.22
C ALA A 91 -6.01 -1.05 -12.75
N SER A 92 -5.41 -2.18 -12.33
CA SER A 92 -4.06 -2.60 -12.71
C SER A 92 -4.00 -4.08 -13.05
N GLY A 93 -3.95 -4.42 -14.34
CA GLY A 93 -3.70 -5.79 -14.78
C GLY A 93 -4.85 -6.77 -14.49
N ASP A 94 -4.51 -8.04 -14.24
CA ASP A 94 -5.44 -9.16 -14.28
C ASP A 94 -5.66 -9.81 -12.90
N TYR A 95 -4.98 -9.38 -11.83
CA TYR A 95 -5.01 -10.02 -10.51
C TYR A 95 -5.28 -9.03 -9.37
N ALA A 96 -5.97 -9.53 -8.35
CA ALA A 96 -6.14 -8.86 -7.07
C ALA A 96 -6.04 -9.88 -5.93
N TYR A 97 -5.92 -9.40 -4.69
CA TYR A 97 -5.84 -10.28 -3.52
C TYR A 97 -7.11 -10.24 -2.69
N ARG A 98 -7.66 -11.39 -2.36
CA ARG A 98 -8.84 -11.54 -1.52
C ARG A 98 -8.45 -11.95 -0.09
N LEU A 99 -8.93 -11.16 0.85
CA LEU A 99 -8.83 -11.30 2.30
C LEU A 99 -10.14 -11.91 2.82
N ASP A 100 -10.05 -13.03 3.54
CA ASP A 100 -11.18 -13.63 4.24
C ASP A 100 -11.06 -13.39 5.75
N GLY A 101 -12.14 -12.97 6.40
CA GLY A 101 -12.29 -12.87 7.84
C GLY A 101 -13.57 -13.59 8.27
N ALA A 102 -13.45 -14.70 8.99
CA ALA A 102 -14.62 -15.39 9.51
C ALA A 102 -14.37 -15.96 10.90
N THR A 103 -15.40 -15.94 11.73
CA THR A 103 -15.33 -16.39 13.13
C THR A 103 -14.90 -17.87 13.25
N ASN A 104 -15.22 -18.70 12.25
CA ASN A 104 -14.88 -20.12 12.21
C ASN A 104 -13.63 -20.46 11.39
N ASN A 105 -13.09 -19.52 10.61
CA ASN A 105 -11.96 -19.76 9.71
C ASN A 105 -10.75 -18.86 9.99
N GLY A 106 -10.79 -18.04 11.05
CA GLY A 106 -9.75 -17.08 11.39
C GLY A 106 -9.77 -15.84 10.48
N VAL A 107 -8.68 -15.09 10.54
CA VAL A 107 -8.43 -13.91 9.71
C VAL A 107 -7.27 -14.22 8.79
N ASP A 108 -7.50 -14.06 7.48
CA ASP A 108 -6.46 -14.06 6.48
C ASP A 108 -5.83 -12.68 6.36
N SER A 109 -4.51 -12.68 6.30
CA SER A 109 -3.72 -11.49 6.07
C SER A 109 -2.61 -11.75 5.06
N ILE A 110 -2.15 -10.67 4.42
CA ILE A 110 -0.93 -10.68 3.63
C ILE A 110 0.06 -9.70 4.23
N ILE A 111 1.32 -10.12 4.21
CA ILE A 111 2.40 -9.36 4.81
C ILE A 111 3.56 -9.19 3.83
N GLN A 112 4.21 -8.04 3.96
CA GLN A 112 5.50 -7.75 3.36
C GLN A 112 6.44 -7.23 4.43
N SER A 113 7.48 -8.02 4.72
CA SER A 113 8.50 -7.68 5.71
C SER A 113 9.71 -7.00 5.07
N GLY A 114 10.54 -6.35 5.88
CA GLY A 114 11.79 -5.75 5.41
C GLY A 114 11.68 -4.29 5.01
N ILE A 115 10.57 -3.63 5.34
CA ILE A 115 10.33 -2.23 4.99
C ILE A 115 11.17 -1.34 5.91
N GLY A 116 12.23 -0.74 5.37
CA GLY A 116 13.08 0.19 6.11
C GLY A 116 12.43 1.58 6.20
N LEU A 117 12.08 2.01 7.41
CA LEU A 117 11.56 3.36 7.66
C LEU A 117 12.46 4.11 8.64
N THR A 118 12.56 5.42 8.46
CA THR A 118 13.36 6.30 9.31
C THR A 118 12.45 7.24 10.09
N SER A 119 12.80 7.50 11.36
CA SER A 119 12.16 8.53 12.16
C SER A 119 12.04 9.83 11.38
N GLY A 120 10.87 10.45 11.46
CA GLY A 120 10.53 11.67 10.73
C GLY A 120 9.84 11.47 9.40
N GLN A 121 9.93 10.28 8.81
CA GLN A 121 9.17 10.00 7.59
C GLN A 121 7.67 10.09 7.86
N ILE A 122 6.93 10.57 6.87
CA ILE A 122 5.48 10.50 6.85
C ILE A 122 5.08 9.36 5.92
N VAL A 123 4.27 8.44 6.43
CA VAL A 123 3.71 7.33 5.64
C VAL A 123 2.22 7.52 5.40
N THR A 124 1.77 7.16 4.20
CA THR A 124 0.36 7.09 3.81
C THR A 124 0.13 5.82 3.00
N LEU A 125 -0.90 5.04 3.35
CA LEU A 125 -1.36 3.87 2.62
C LEU A 125 -2.51 4.26 1.68
N SER A 126 -2.51 3.73 0.47
CA SER A 126 -3.66 3.76 -0.44
C SER A 126 -3.80 2.45 -1.20
N PHE A 127 -5.02 2.08 -1.56
CA PHE A 127 -5.36 0.87 -2.32
C PHE A 127 -6.79 0.96 -2.86
N ASP A 128 -7.15 0.05 -3.75
CA ASP A 128 -8.53 -0.18 -4.19
C ASP A 128 -9.12 -1.38 -3.46
N ALA A 129 -10.40 -1.32 -3.11
CA ALA A 129 -11.09 -2.43 -2.46
C ALA A 129 -12.51 -2.62 -3.00
N PHE A 130 -12.99 -3.86 -2.96
CA PHE A 130 -14.39 -4.20 -3.27
C PHE A 130 -14.75 -5.55 -2.65
N LEU A 131 -16.04 -5.86 -2.65
CA LEU A 131 -16.61 -6.95 -1.90
C LEU A 131 -16.98 -8.14 -2.79
N ASP A 132 -16.88 -9.32 -2.18
CA ASP A 132 -17.51 -10.50 -2.74
C ASP A 132 -19.05 -10.41 -2.65
N GLY A 133 -19.76 -11.34 -3.28
CA GLY A 133 -21.22 -11.32 -3.41
C GLY A 133 -22.00 -11.37 -2.09
N ASN A 134 -21.37 -11.54 -0.92
CA ASN A 134 -22.06 -11.57 0.37
C ASN A 134 -22.49 -10.17 0.82
N ALA A 135 -23.76 -10.05 1.21
CA ALA A 135 -24.28 -8.86 1.87
C ALA A 135 -23.85 -8.86 3.35
N GLY A 136 -22.78 -8.12 3.66
CA GLY A 136 -22.30 -7.90 5.01
C GLY A 136 -21.58 -6.56 5.13
N THR A 137 -21.44 -6.08 6.36
CA THR A 137 -20.48 -5.00 6.65
C THR A 137 -19.10 -5.64 6.70
N ASN A 138 -18.28 -5.29 5.73
CA ASN A 138 -16.92 -5.80 5.58
C ASN A 138 -15.97 -4.71 6.05
N GLU A 139 -15.00 -5.07 6.88
CA GLU A 139 -14.02 -4.14 7.41
C GLU A 139 -12.61 -4.58 7.05
N VAL A 140 -11.82 -3.67 6.51
CA VAL A 140 -10.39 -3.86 6.22
C VAL A 140 -9.56 -3.11 7.25
N LEU A 141 -8.51 -3.76 7.73
CA LEU A 141 -7.51 -3.19 8.61
C LEU A 141 -6.12 -3.31 7.98
N ALA A 142 -5.25 -2.36 8.30
CA ALA A 142 -3.86 -2.42 7.91
C ALA A 142 -2.97 -1.86 9.02
N ARG A 143 -1.78 -2.44 9.19
CA ARG A 143 -0.81 -2.02 10.19
C ARG A 143 0.63 -2.18 9.73
N LEU A 144 1.51 -1.42 10.36
CA LEU A 144 2.95 -1.65 10.37
C LEU A 144 3.35 -2.21 11.73
N THR A 145 4.11 -3.30 11.74
CA THR A 145 4.67 -3.89 12.96
C THR A 145 6.20 -3.91 12.87
N GLY A 146 6.88 -3.36 13.88
CA GLY A 146 8.33 -3.26 13.93
C GLY A 146 8.79 -2.78 15.31
N PRO A 147 9.69 -1.78 15.41
CA PRO A 147 10.03 -1.14 16.69
C PRO A 147 8.82 -0.59 17.45
N VAL A 148 7.79 -0.16 16.72
CA VAL A 148 6.48 0.23 17.22
C VAL A 148 5.40 -0.33 16.28
N THR A 149 4.19 -0.51 16.77
CA THR A 149 3.02 -0.85 15.95
C THR A 149 2.27 0.42 15.57
N ILE A 150 1.89 0.54 14.31
CA ILE A 150 1.11 1.67 13.77
C ILE A 150 -0.10 1.11 13.03
N ASP A 151 -1.30 1.41 13.52
CA ASP A 151 -2.56 1.04 12.86
C ASP A 151 -2.89 2.08 11.79
N LEU A 152 -2.63 1.74 10.53
CA LEU A 152 -2.74 2.66 9.39
C LEU A 152 -4.19 3.06 9.10
N LEU A 153 -5.15 2.19 9.39
CA LEU A 153 -6.58 2.48 9.20
C LEU A 153 -7.30 2.80 10.52
N GLY A 154 -6.56 3.02 11.61
CA GLY A 154 -7.15 3.29 12.93
C GLY A 154 -8.06 2.16 13.38
N ALA A 155 -9.36 2.44 13.54
CA ALA A 155 -10.36 1.44 13.91
C ALA A 155 -10.69 0.44 12.78
N GLY A 156 -10.25 0.71 11.54
CA GLY A 156 -10.62 -0.04 10.35
C GLY A 156 -11.35 0.85 9.33
N THR A 157 -11.53 0.33 8.12
CA THR A 157 -12.34 0.97 7.06
C THR A 157 -13.50 0.07 6.70
N LEU A 158 -14.71 0.57 6.88
CA LEU A 158 -15.93 -0.12 6.48
C LEU A 158 -16.14 0.06 4.97
N LEU A 159 -16.32 -1.07 4.30
CA LEU A 159 -16.63 -1.16 2.88
C LEU A 159 -18.11 -1.48 2.72
N THR A 160 -18.76 -0.86 1.73
CA THR A 160 -20.20 -1.02 1.51
C THR A 160 -20.48 -1.49 0.11
N ARG A 161 -21.35 -2.50 0.00
CA ARG A 161 -21.68 -3.03 -1.32
C ARG A 161 -22.48 -2.02 -2.14
N ASP A 162 -21.85 -1.39 -3.13
CA ASP A 162 -22.43 -0.35 -3.98
C ASP A 162 -22.29 -0.64 -5.49
N GLY A 163 -21.58 -1.73 -5.84
CA GLY A 163 -21.39 -2.13 -7.23
C GLY A 163 -20.19 -1.45 -7.91
N SER A 164 -19.30 -0.86 -7.14
CA SER A 164 -18.09 -0.19 -7.61
C SER A 164 -16.86 -0.59 -6.81
N SER A 165 -15.68 -0.30 -7.36
CA SER A 165 -14.43 -0.38 -6.62
C SER A 165 -14.24 0.89 -5.79
N GLU A 166 -13.95 0.72 -4.51
CA GLU A 166 -13.81 1.78 -3.51
C GLU A 166 -12.32 2.13 -3.33
N PRO A 167 -11.87 3.35 -3.70
CA PRO A 167 -10.51 3.78 -3.37
C PRO A 167 -10.41 4.07 -1.87
N VAL A 168 -9.45 3.41 -1.20
CA VAL A 168 -9.16 3.59 0.23
C VAL A 168 -7.85 4.35 0.38
N THR A 169 -7.83 5.34 1.27
CA THR A 169 -6.61 6.07 1.63
C THR A 169 -6.57 6.30 3.14
N SER A 170 -5.46 5.95 3.77
CA SER A 170 -5.25 6.16 5.19
C SER A 170 -5.02 7.63 5.55
N ALA A 171 -5.09 7.93 6.85
CA ALA A 171 -4.44 9.13 7.38
C ALA A 171 -2.91 9.06 7.16
N SER A 172 -2.24 10.21 7.29
CA SER A 172 -0.78 10.28 7.29
C SER A 172 -0.22 10.05 8.70
N PHE A 173 0.78 9.18 8.81
CA PHE A 173 1.42 8.83 10.08
C PHE A 173 2.89 9.21 10.07
N ALA A 174 3.34 9.89 11.14
CA ALA A 174 4.76 10.15 11.34
C ALA A 174 5.44 8.92 11.96
N ILE A 175 6.51 8.45 11.35
CA ILE A 175 7.37 7.42 11.91
C ILE A 175 8.19 8.05 13.04
N THR A 176 8.01 7.55 14.26
CA THR A 176 8.67 8.11 15.46
C THR A 176 9.94 7.35 15.83
N THR A 177 10.13 6.14 15.30
CA THR A 177 11.27 5.28 15.59
C THR A 177 11.79 4.67 14.29
N SER A 178 13.08 4.87 13.97
CA SER A 178 13.68 4.24 12.80
C SER A 178 13.77 2.72 12.98
N GLY A 179 13.58 1.96 11.91
CA GLY A 179 13.82 0.51 11.92
C GLY A 179 13.21 -0.21 10.74
N THR A 180 13.19 -1.53 10.84
CA THR A 180 12.56 -2.41 9.86
C THR A 180 11.15 -2.76 10.32
N TYR A 181 10.19 -2.61 9.43
CA TYR A 181 8.78 -2.88 9.64
C TYR A 181 8.30 -4.02 8.74
N THR A 182 7.20 -4.62 9.18
CA THR A 182 6.35 -5.51 8.39
C THR A 182 5.01 -4.82 8.18
N PHE A 183 4.63 -4.66 6.91
CA PHE A 183 3.29 -4.26 6.54
C PHE A 183 2.37 -5.48 6.57
N GLU A 184 1.15 -5.30 7.08
CA GLU A 184 0.09 -6.29 7.09
C GLU A 184 -1.25 -5.63 6.73
N ILE A 185 -2.02 -6.25 5.85
CA ILE A 185 -3.42 -5.91 5.55
C ILE A 185 -4.29 -7.15 5.71
N TYR A 186 -5.47 -6.99 6.30
CA TYR A 186 -6.33 -8.09 6.72
C TYR A 186 -7.80 -7.67 6.82
N ALA A 187 -8.69 -8.65 6.70
CA ALA A 187 -10.12 -8.46 6.95
C ALA A 187 -10.41 -8.59 8.46
N ASP A 188 -11.31 -7.79 9.01
CA ASP A 188 -11.76 -7.99 10.40
C ASP A 188 -12.45 -9.34 10.59
N GLN A 189 -12.31 -9.91 11.79
CA GLN A 189 -13.05 -11.09 12.20
C GLN A 189 -14.48 -10.73 12.61
N SER A 190 -15.37 -10.53 11.64
CA SER A 190 -16.79 -10.31 11.97
C SER A 190 -17.56 -11.62 12.19
N THR A 191 -18.78 -11.50 12.76
CA THR A 191 -19.72 -12.62 12.94
C THR A 191 -20.34 -13.07 11.62
N THR A 192 -20.23 -12.25 10.58
CA THR A 192 -20.56 -12.56 9.19
C THR A 192 -19.28 -12.86 8.42
N SER A 193 -19.34 -13.64 7.35
CA SER A 193 -18.14 -13.85 6.52
C SER A 193 -17.73 -12.52 5.89
N ASN A 194 -16.52 -12.06 6.21
CA ASN A 194 -15.92 -10.84 5.71
C ASN A 194 -15.01 -11.22 4.52
N HIS A 195 -15.38 -10.86 3.29
CA HIS A 195 -14.61 -11.21 2.11
C HIS A 195 -14.35 -9.96 1.29
N ILE A 196 -13.12 -9.47 1.37
CA ILE A 196 -12.68 -8.22 0.76
C ILE A 196 -11.64 -8.55 -0.28
N ILE A 197 -11.78 -8.00 -1.47
CA ILE A 197 -10.72 -8.00 -2.46
C ILE A 197 -10.02 -6.64 -2.40
N VAL A 198 -8.71 -6.65 -2.39
CA VAL A 198 -7.83 -5.48 -2.41
C VAL A 198 -6.90 -5.54 -3.62
N ASP A 199 -6.57 -4.38 -4.15
CA ASP A 199 -5.65 -4.19 -5.28
C ASP A 199 -4.87 -2.85 -5.13
N ASN A 200 -3.83 -2.64 -5.91
CA ASN A 200 -3.06 -1.39 -5.96
C ASN A 200 -2.52 -0.89 -4.61
N LEU A 201 -1.98 -1.78 -3.79
CA LEU A 201 -1.39 -1.40 -2.50
C LEU A 201 -0.17 -0.50 -2.68
N VAL A 202 -0.28 0.72 -2.16
CA VAL A 202 0.81 1.70 -2.16
C VAL A 202 1.02 2.21 -0.74
N LEU A 203 2.24 2.03 -0.21
CA LEU A 203 2.68 2.66 1.03
C LEU A 203 3.70 3.74 0.67
N ASN A 204 3.24 4.98 0.61
CA ASN A 204 4.08 6.12 0.27
C ASN A 204 4.85 6.60 1.50
N ALA A 205 6.18 6.53 1.48
CA ALA A 205 7.04 7.09 2.52
C ALA A 205 7.70 8.39 2.02
N VAL A 206 7.43 9.50 2.72
CA VAL A 206 7.97 10.83 2.41
C VAL A 206 9.03 11.21 3.45
N PRO A 207 10.29 11.49 3.05
CA PRO A 207 11.32 11.98 3.96
C PRO A 207 10.96 13.33 4.61
N GLU A 208 11.55 13.63 5.77
CA GLU A 208 11.34 14.94 6.42
C GLU A 208 11.72 16.11 5.48
N PRO A 209 10.86 17.13 5.33
CA PRO A 209 11.12 18.28 4.46
C PRO A 209 12.34 19.14 4.87
N SER A 210 12.81 19.02 6.11
CA SER A 210 13.72 19.99 6.73
C SER A 210 15.21 19.65 6.56
N SER A 211 15.57 18.37 6.56
CA SER A 211 16.99 17.96 6.65
C SER A 211 17.77 18.20 5.36
N THR A 212 17.17 17.98 4.20
CA THR A 212 17.78 18.27 2.89
C THR A 212 17.80 19.76 2.59
N ALA A 213 16.74 20.50 2.95
CA ALA A 213 16.70 21.95 2.80
C ALA A 213 17.76 22.64 3.67
N LEU A 214 17.91 22.21 4.93
CA LEU A 214 18.90 22.77 5.84
C LEU A 214 20.34 22.42 5.42
N LEU A 215 20.58 21.20 4.90
CA LEU A 215 21.87 20.85 4.31
C LEU A 215 22.18 21.69 3.06
N GLY A 216 21.19 21.90 2.19
CA GLY A 216 21.33 22.76 1.02
C GLY A 216 21.67 24.20 1.37
N ILE A 217 20.94 24.78 2.34
CA ILE A 217 21.19 26.15 2.82
C ILE A 217 22.52 26.23 3.58
N GLY A 218 22.83 25.24 4.43
CA GLY A 218 24.08 25.18 5.18
C GLY A 218 25.31 25.05 4.28
N GLY A 219 25.23 24.22 3.24
CA GLY A 219 26.26 24.09 2.20
C GLY A 219 26.43 25.38 1.41
N LEU A 220 25.34 26.05 1.04
CA LEU A 220 25.38 27.33 0.34
C LEU A 220 26.01 28.42 1.22
N ALA A 221 25.64 28.50 2.50
CA ALA A 221 26.22 29.42 3.47
C ALA A 221 27.73 29.18 3.67
N LEU A 222 28.17 27.92 3.67
CA LEU A 222 29.59 27.53 3.70
C LEU A 222 30.36 28.01 2.46
N ILE A 223 29.79 27.85 1.26
CA ILE A 223 30.38 28.33 0.01
C ILE A 223 30.48 29.86 0.00
N LEU A 224 29.42 30.56 0.44
CA LEU A 224 29.41 32.02 0.56
C LEU A 224 30.47 32.52 1.55
N ARG A 225 30.74 31.79 2.63
CA ARG A 225 31.78 32.14 3.60
C ARG A 225 33.20 31.99 3.04
N ARG A 226 33.44 31.03 2.14
CA ARG A 226 34.77 30.78 1.54
C ARG A 226 35.18 31.79 0.47
N ARG A 227 34.27 32.66 0.04
CA ARG A 227 34.51 33.68 -1.01
C ARG A 227 34.87 35.07 -0.46
N LYS A 228 35.18 35.17 0.85
CA LYS A 228 35.80 36.36 1.47
C LYS A 228 37.26 36.05 1.76
#